data_AF-A0A3D3H4J5-F1
#
_entry.id   AF-A0A3D3H4J5-F1
#
_cell.length_a   1.000
_cell.length_b   1.000
_cell.length_c   1.000
_cell.angle_alpha   90.00
_cell.angle_beta   90.00
_cell.angle_gamma   90.00
#
_symmetry.space_group_name_H-M   'P 1'
#
loop_
_entity.id
_entity.type
_entity.pdbx_description
1 polymer ?
#
loop_
_entity_poly.entity_id
_entity_poly.type
_entity_poly.pdbx_seq_one_letter_code
_entity_poly.pdbx_strand_id
1 'polypeptide(L)'
;IPDAEVTVVSGTKPEATQAVAEKYGVANAVVGYDAVLERDDVDAVILATPTGMHASQTQAALAAGKHVQVEIPLADSLADAEATLAAAEASDRVTMVGHTRRFNPSHQWIHQRIQSDQFHIQQMDVQTYFFRRTNTNAKGEPRSWTDHLLWH
;
A
#
# COMPACT_ATOMS: atom_id res chain seq x y z
N ILE A 1 0.67 12.54 12.13
CA ILE A 1 2.10 12.84 11.92
C ILE A 1 2.17 14.35 11.88
N PRO A 2 2.85 15.02 12.83
CA PRO A 2 2.78 16.49 12.96
C PRO A 2 3.18 17.22 11.68
N ASP A 3 4.12 16.66 10.92
CA ASP A 3 4.69 17.27 9.72
C ASP A 3 4.16 16.68 8.41
N ALA A 4 2.95 16.07 8.43
CA ALA A 4 2.34 15.53 7.22
C ALA A 4 0.88 15.98 7.09
N GLU A 5 0.53 16.39 5.88
CA GLU A 5 -0.81 16.80 5.48
C GLU A 5 -1.28 15.95 4.29
N VAL A 6 -2.56 15.58 4.29
CA VAL A 6 -3.18 14.94 3.12
C VAL A 6 -3.78 16.05 2.26
N THR A 7 -3.10 16.41 1.16
CA THR A 7 -3.50 17.53 0.29
C THR A 7 -4.56 17.14 -0.73
N VAL A 8 -4.63 15.84 -1.10
CA VAL A 8 -5.54 15.33 -2.13
C VAL A 8 -5.97 13.87 -1.86
N VAL A 9 -7.22 13.55 -2.18
CA VAL A 9 -7.72 12.17 -2.33
C VAL A 9 -8.06 11.92 -3.79
N SER A 10 -7.67 10.75 -4.32
CA SER A 10 -8.05 10.31 -5.67
C SER A 10 -8.85 9.01 -5.62
N GLY A 11 -9.79 8.87 -6.56
CA GLY A 11 -10.58 7.67 -6.77
C GLY A 11 -11.17 7.63 -8.17
N THR A 12 -11.97 6.60 -8.46
CA THR A 12 -12.60 6.39 -9.77
C THR A 12 -14.01 6.96 -9.87
N LYS A 13 -14.67 7.23 -8.73
CA LYS A 13 -16.05 7.72 -8.67
C LYS A 13 -16.07 9.10 -8.01
N PRO A 14 -16.44 10.18 -8.72
CA PRO A 14 -16.39 11.55 -8.21
C PRO A 14 -17.07 11.71 -6.84
N GLU A 15 -18.32 11.25 -6.72
CA GLU A 15 -19.11 11.39 -5.49
C GLU A 15 -18.50 10.66 -4.30
N ALA A 16 -17.99 9.44 -4.52
CA ALA A 16 -17.36 8.65 -3.46
C ALA A 16 -16.02 9.28 -3.03
N THR A 17 -15.21 9.78 -3.97
CA THR A 17 -13.96 10.47 -3.67
C THR A 17 -14.24 11.75 -2.87
N GLN A 18 -15.22 12.55 -3.29
CA GLN A 18 -15.63 13.77 -2.61
C GLN A 18 -16.09 13.49 -1.17
N ALA A 19 -16.93 12.46 -0.98
CA ALA A 19 -17.38 12.06 0.36
C ALA A 19 -16.23 11.65 1.28
N VAL A 20 -15.17 11.02 0.75
CA VAL A 20 -13.96 10.70 1.54
C VAL A 20 -13.20 11.97 1.89
N ALA A 21 -13.00 12.88 0.94
CA ALA A 21 -12.31 14.14 1.20
C ALA A 21 -13.02 14.96 2.28
N GLU A 22 -14.34 15.12 2.19
CA GLU A 22 -15.16 15.82 3.19
C GLU A 22 -15.09 15.16 4.56
N LYS A 23 -15.21 13.82 4.61
CA LYS A 23 -15.15 13.05 5.85
C LYS A 23 -13.84 13.27 6.60
N TYR A 24 -12.72 13.41 5.88
CA TYR A 24 -11.39 13.53 6.46
C TYR A 24 -10.81 14.95 6.40
N GLY A 25 -11.59 15.93 5.93
CA GLY A 25 -11.16 17.33 5.84
C GLY A 25 -10.04 17.58 4.84
N VAL A 26 -9.97 16.79 3.75
CA VAL A 26 -8.96 16.97 2.69
C VAL A 26 -9.43 18.01 1.69
N ALA A 27 -8.57 18.99 1.38
CA ALA A 27 -8.94 20.14 0.57
C ALA A 27 -9.31 19.79 -0.89
N ASN A 28 -8.72 18.73 -1.44
CA ASN A 28 -8.90 18.37 -2.86
C ASN A 28 -9.38 16.93 -3.03
N ALA A 29 -10.39 16.74 -3.87
CA ALA A 29 -10.80 15.45 -4.39
C ALA A 29 -10.63 15.46 -5.92
N VAL A 30 -9.87 14.51 -6.47
CA VAL A 30 -9.66 14.39 -7.91
C VAL A 30 -10.06 13.01 -8.40
N VAL A 31 -10.39 12.91 -9.68
CA VAL A 31 -10.69 11.63 -10.33
C VAL A 31 -9.51 11.26 -11.21
N GLY A 32 -9.02 10.03 -11.03
CA GLY A 32 -7.89 9.52 -11.79
C GLY A 32 -6.53 9.83 -11.15
N TYR A 33 -5.55 9.04 -11.57
CA TYR A 33 -4.23 9.01 -10.98
C TYR A 33 -3.31 10.09 -11.54
N ASP A 34 -3.37 10.34 -12.84
CA ASP A 34 -2.51 11.32 -13.52
C ASP A 34 -2.68 12.73 -12.95
N ALA A 35 -3.91 13.11 -12.59
CA ALA A 35 -4.23 14.37 -11.93
C ALA A 35 -3.56 14.54 -10.55
N VAL A 36 -3.09 13.46 -9.91
CA VAL A 36 -2.28 13.52 -8.68
C VAL A 36 -0.80 13.70 -9.02
N LEU A 37 -0.32 13.06 -10.08
CA LEU A 37 1.09 13.12 -10.48
C LEU A 37 1.51 14.52 -10.96
N GLU A 38 0.59 15.24 -11.60
CA GLU A 38 0.79 16.61 -12.09
C GLU A 38 0.80 17.69 -10.98
N ARG A 39 0.58 17.29 -9.72
CA ARG A 39 0.50 18.24 -8.61
C ARG A 39 1.86 18.53 -8.00
N ASP A 40 2.20 19.80 -7.93
CA ASP A 40 3.42 20.28 -7.27
C ASP A 40 3.31 20.30 -5.73
N ASP A 41 2.08 20.23 -5.18
CA ASP A 41 1.80 20.20 -3.73
C ASP A 41 1.66 18.78 -3.16
N VAL A 42 2.16 17.78 -3.88
CA VAL A 42 2.19 16.38 -3.46
C VAL A 42 3.64 15.91 -3.45
N ASP A 43 4.17 15.61 -2.27
CA ASP A 43 5.53 15.06 -2.10
C ASP A 43 5.54 13.52 -2.16
N ALA A 44 4.45 12.89 -1.71
CA ALA A 44 4.33 11.45 -1.53
C ALA A 44 2.92 10.96 -1.88
N VAL A 45 2.82 9.72 -2.35
CA VAL A 45 1.55 9.04 -2.62
C VAL A 45 1.41 7.76 -1.79
N ILE A 46 0.19 7.50 -1.32
CA ILE A 46 -0.22 6.22 -0.73
C ILE A 46 -1.12 5.52 -1.75
N LEU A 47 -0.62 4.44 -2.36
CA LEU A 47 -1.33 3.63 -3.34
C LEU A 47 -2.11 2.54 -2.61
N ALA A 48 -3.41 2.77 -2.41
CA ALA A 48 -4.38 1.81 -1.87
C ALA A 48 -5.36 1.34 -2.95
N THR A 49 -4.86 1.15 -4.17
CA THR A 49 -5.62 0.72 -5.34
C THR A 49 -5.68 -0.82 -5.40
N PRO A 50 -6.38 -1.42 -6.39
CA PRO A 50 -6.29 -2.86 -6.60
C PRO A 50 -4.87 -3.30 -7.00
N THR A 51 -4.44 -4.49 -6.55
CA THR A 51 -3.08 -5.03 -6.72
C THR A 51 -2.52 -4.92 -8.13
N GLY A 52 -3.32 -5.25 -9.15
CA GLY A 52 -2.89 -5.20 -10.56
C GLY A 52 -2.49 -3.81 -11.06
N MET A 53 -2.77 -2.75 -10.31
CA MET A 53 -2.38 -1.37 -10.64
C MET A 53 -1.08 -0.95 -9.94
N HIS A 54 -0.70 -1.61 -8.84
CA HIS A 54 0.36 -1.16 -7.93
C HIS A 54 1.71 -0.95 -8.60
N ALA A 55 2.18 -1.91 -9.40
CA ALA A 55 3.47 -1.81 -10.09
C ALA A 55 3.54 -0.60 -11.02
N SER A 56 2.57 -0.50 -11.94
CA SER A 56 2.51 0.60 -12.91
C SER A 56 2.36 1.97 -12.25
N GLN A 57 1.53 2.08 -11.21
CA GLN A 57 1.37 3.32 -10.46
C GLN A 57 2.63 3.67 -9.68
N THR A 58 3.27 2.71 -9.01
CA THR A 58 4.52 2.96 -8.29
C THR A 58 5.59 3.51 -9.23
N GLN A 59 5.80 2.87 -10.38
CA GLN A 59 6.77 3.32 -11.38
C GLN A 59 6.45 4.73 -11.90
N ALA A 60 5.18 5.04 -12.17
CA ALA A 60 4.75 6.35 -12.64
C ALA A 60 4.93 7.46 -11.57
N ALA A 61 4.62 7.18 -10.30
CA ALA A 61 4.89 8.12 -9.21
C ALA A 61 6.39 8.41 -9.04
N LEU A 62 7.23 7.37 -9.12
CA LEU A 62 8.68 7.53 -9.04
C LEU A 62 9.21 8.36 -10.22
N ALA A 63 8.70 8.13 -11.43
CA ALA A 63 9.03 8.93 -12.61
C ALA A 63 8.58 10.40 -12.45
N ALA A 64 7.48 10.65 -11.76
CA ALA A 64 7.00 11.99 -11.40
C ALA A 64 7.73 12.60 -10.18
N GLY A 65 8.77 11.94 -9.66
CA GLY A 65 9.58 12.43 -8.53
C GLY A 65 8.86 12.37 -7.18
N LYS A 66 7.87 11.50 -7.01
CA LYS A 66 7.08 11.36 -5.78
C LYS A 66 7.58 10.20 -4.93
N HIS A 67 7.56 10.35 -3.61
CA HIS A 67 7.72 9.23 -2.69
C HIS A 67 6.52 8.29 -2.78
N VAL A 68 6.72 7.00 -2.56
CA VAL A 68 5.64 6.01 -2.69
C VAL A 68 5.54 5.13 -1.45
N GLN A 69 4.34 5.03 -0.90
CA GLN A 69 3.91 3.89 -0.11
C GLN A 69 2.87 3.11 -0.90
N VAL A 70 3.13 1.83 -1.18
CA VAL A 70 2.23 0.97 -1.95
C VAL A 70 1.70 -0.16 -1.08
N GLU A 71 0.39 -0.38 -1.08
CA GLU A 71 -0.22 -1.50 -0.35
C GLU A 71 0.26 -2.86 -0.89
N ILE A 72 0.11 -3.89 -0.07
CA ILE A 72 0.44 -5.27 -0.46
C ILE A 72 -0.72 -5.93 -1.19
N PRO A 73 -0.46 -6.90 -2.09
CA PRO A 73 0.84 -7.25 -2.67
C PRO A 73 1.41 -6.13 -3.56
N LEU A 74 2.75 -6.07 -3.73
CA LEU A 74 3.38 -5.06 -4.61
C LEU A 74 2.95 -5.20 -6.07
N ALA A 75 2.79 -6.44 -6.54
CA ALA A 75 2.39 -6.76 -7.91
C ALA A 75 1.79 -8.17 -7.97
N ASP A 76 1.10 -8.48 -9.07
CA ASP A 76 0.54 -9.82 -9.35
C ASP A 76 1.55 -10.76 -10.02
N SER A 77 2.75 -10.28 -10.38
CA SER A 77 3.81 -11.08 -10.99
C SER A 77 5.18 -10.74 -10.43
N LEU A 78 6.10 -11.72 -10.45
CA LEU A 78 7.48 -11.49 -10.05
C LEU A 78 8.18 -10.49 -10.98
N ALA A 79 7.92 -10.58 -12.29
CA ALA A 79 8.53 -9.69 -13.28
C ALA A 79 8.14 -8.21 -13.03
N ASP A 80 6.88 -7.94 -12.71
CA ASP A 80 6.42 -6.58 -12.38
C ASP A 80 6.99 -6.09 -11.05
N ALA A 81 7.14 -6.98 -10.07
CA ALA A 81 7.78 -6.66 -8.80
C ALA A 81 9.27 -6.31 -8.98
N GLU A 82 10.00 -7.07 -9.78
CA GLU A 82 11.41 -6.83 -10.12
C GLU A 82 11.58 -5.51 -10.91
N ALA A 83 10.71 -5.25 -11.89
CA ALA A 83 10.71 -3.98 -12.63
C ALA A 83 10.45 -2.78 -11.71
N THR A 84 9.54 -2.94 -10.74
CA THR A 84 9.24 -1.89 -9.75
C THR A 84 10.40 -1.68 -8.78
N LEU A 85 11.09 -2.75 -8.37
CA LEU A 85 12.33 -2.65 -7.58
C LEU A 85 13.40 -1.88 -8.34
N ALA A 86 13.64 -2.20 -9.61
CA ALA A 86 14.63 -1.49 -10.43
C ALA A 86 14.30 0.01 -10.58
N ALA A 87 13.02 0.36 -10.74
CA ALA A 87 12.58 1.75 -10.77
C ALA A 87 12.81 2.48 -9.43
N ALA A 88 12.57 1.79 -8.31
CA ALA A 88 12.82 2.32 -6.97
C ALA A 88 14.32 2.53 -6.71
N GLU A 89 15.18 1.58 -7.10
CA GLU A 89 16.64 1.68 -6.95
C GLU A 89 17.26 2.77 -7.83
N ALA A 90 16.67 3.05 -9.00
CA ALA A 90 17.08 4.13 -9.88
C ALA A 90 16.62 5.52 -9.43
N SER A 91 15.70 5.59 -8.45
CA SER A 91 15.11 6.83 -7.95
C SER A 91 15.78 7.31 -6.66
N ASP A 92 15.81 8.63 -6.45
CA ASP A 92 16.18 9.23 -5.16
C ASP A 92 15.01 9.25 -4.16
N ARG A 93 13.86 8.67 -4.54
CA ARG A 93 12.62 8.67 -3.75
C ARG A 93 12.49 7.41 -2.91
N VAL A 94 12.11 7.62 -1.65
CA VAL A 94 11.64 6.54 -0.76
C VAL A 94 10.47 5.79 -1.39
N THR A 95 10.63 4.47 -1.50
CA THR A 95 9.59 3.52 -1.89
C THR A 95 9.39 2.50 -0.76
N MET A 96 8.18 2.41 -0.22
CA MET A 96 7.83 1.50 0.86
C MET A 96 6.66 0.60 0.46
N VAL A 97 6.84 -0.71 0.60
CA VAL A 97 5.74 -1.68 0.51
C VAL A 97 5.06 -1.79 1.89
N GLY A 98 3.73 -1.72 1.91
CA GLY A 98 2.85 -1.65 3.09
C GLY A 98 2.78 -2.92 3.96
N HIS A 99 3.93 -3.53 4.27
CA HIS A 99 4.02 -4.66 5.21
C HIS A 99 3.80 -4.24 6.67
N THR A 100 2.60 -3.76 6.99
CA THR A 100 2.23 -3.17 8.29
C THR A 100 2.54 -4.06 9.49
N ARG A 101 2.50 -5.40 9.34
CA ARG A 101 2.86 -6.34 10.41
C ARG A 101 4.28 -6.15 10.94
N ARG A 102 5.22 -5.64 10.13
CA ARG A 102 6.60 -5.31 10.56
C ARG A 102 6.65 -4.21 11.63
N PHE A 103 5.58 -3.42 11.75
CA PHE A 103 5.45 -2.34 12.73
C PHE A 103 4.64 -2.73 13.97
N ASN A 104 4.14 -3.97 14.04
CA ASN A 104 3.45 -4.44 15.23
C ASN A 104 4.45 -4.63 16.39
N PRO A 105 4.23 -4.04 17.58
CA PRO A 105 5.14 -4.17 18.72
C PRO A 105 5.53 -5.61 19.06
N SER A 106 4.60 -6.58 18.95
CA SER A 106 4.90 -7.99 19.23
C SER A 106 5.87 -8.60 18.22
N HIS A 107 5.74 -8.23 16.94
CA HIS A 107 6.63 -8.71 15.88
C HIS A 107 8.01 -8.08 16.01
N GLN A 108 8.06 -6.77 16.29
CA GLN A 108 9.32 -6.07 16.53
C GLN A 108 10.06 -6.63 17.76
N TRP A 109 9.33 -6.93 18.84
CA TRP A 109 9.90 -7.49 20.07
C TRP A 109 10.54 -8.88 19.84
N ILE A 110 9.89 -9.75 19.07
CA ILE A 110 10.44 -11.07 18.70
C ILE A 110 11.64 -10.89 17.78
N HIS A 111 11.50 -10.05 16.74
CA HIS A 111 12.58 -9.76 15.79
C HIS A 111 13.85 -9.26 16.48
N GLN A 112 13.74 -8.31 17.42
CA GLN A 112 14.87 -7.78 18.19
C GLN A 112 15.59 -8.83 19.04
N ARG A 113 14.88 -9.84 19.56
CA ARG A 113 15.49 -10.94 20.34
C ARG A 113 16.19 -11.96 19.47
N ILE A 114 15.68 -12.16 18.26
CA ILE A 114 16.37 -12.96 17.24
C ILE A 114 17.64 -12.23 16.79
N GLN A 115 17.55 -10.94 16.49
CA GLN A 115 18.70 -10.13 16.06
C GLN A 115 19.79 -9.94 17.13
N SER A 116 19.43 -10.04 18.42
CA SER A 116 20.38 -9.94 19.54
C SER A 116 20.86 -11.29 20.06
N ASP A 117 20.67 -12.37 19.29
CA ASP A 117 21.05 -13.75 19.61
C ASP A 117 20.48 -14.28 20.95
N GLN A 118 19.46 -13.63 21.51
CA GLN A 118 18.75 -14.12 22.70
C GLN A 118 17.85 -15.30 22.34
N PHE A 119 17.23 -15.25 21.15
CA PHE A 119 16.41 -16.31 20.60
C PHE A 119 17.03 -16.85 19.32
N HIS A 120 17.07 -18.18 19.21
CA HIS A 120 17.54 -18.88 18.02
C HIS A 120 16.37 -19.62 17.39
N ILE A 121 16.07 -19.34 16.13
CA ILE A 121 15.00 -20.03 15.41
C ILE A 121 15.44 -21.48 15.16
N GLN A 122 14.78 -22.43 15.84
CA GLN A 122 15.00 -23.86 15.60
C GLN A 122 14.07 -24.41 14.51
N GLN A 123 12.81 -23.98 14.54
CA GLN A 123 11.77 -24.33 13.57
C GLN A 123 10.75 -23.19 13.51
N MET A 124 10.21 -22.95 12.31
CA MET A 124 9.12 -22.00 12.10
C MET A 124 8.05 -22.68 11.25
N ASP A 125 6.83 -22.76 11.80
CA ASP A 125 5.63 -23.18 11.06
C ASP A 125 4.69 -21.98 10.98
N VAL A 126 4.33 -21.59 9.76
CA VAL A 126 3.45 -20.44 9.51
C VAL A 126 2.25 -20.94 8.73
N GLN A 127 1.09 -20.87 9.36
CA GLN A 127 -0.17 -21.29 8.77
C GLN A 127 -1.17 -20.15 8.85
N THR A 128 -1.59 -19.64 7.69
CA THR A 128 -2.64 -18.63 7.59
C THR A 128 -3.88 -19.29 7.02
N TYR A 129 -4.94 -19.38 7.83
CA TYR A 129 -6.20 -19.97 7.40
C TYR A 129 -7.22 -18.89 7.08
N PHE A 130 -7.64 -18.80 5.82
CA PHE A 130 -8.75 -17.94 5.39
C PHE A 130 -9.98 -18.80 5.07
N PHE A 131 -10.77 -19.12 6.09
CA PHE A 131 -12.06 -19.79 5.87
C PHE A 131 -13.11 -18.79 5.40
N ARG A 132 -13.13 -18.48 4.11
CA ARG A 132 -14.15 -17.60 3.51
C ARG A 132 -15.17 -18.39 2.70
N ARG A 133 -16.43 -18.37 3.15
CA ARG A 133 -17.59 -18.92 2.40
C ARG A 133 -18.37 -17.86 1.63
N THR A 134 -18.20 -16.58 1.97
CA THR A 134 -18.89 -15.44 1.36
C THR A 134 -17.93 -14.26 1.15
N ASN A 135 -18.09 -13.52 0.05
CA ASN A 135 -17.25 -12.35 -0.27
C ASN A 135 -17.73 -11.09 0.47
N THR A 136 -17.63 -11.10 1.80
CA THR A 136 -18.10 -10.04 2.70
C THR A 136 -16.93 -9.35 3.39
N ASN A 137 -16.97 -8.01 3.50
CA ASN A 137 -15.97 -7.22 4.22
C ASN A 137 -16.19 -7.26 5.74
N ALA A 138 -15.27 -6.67 6.52
CA ALA A 138 -15.34 -6.64 7.98
C ALA A 138 -16.55 -5.87 8.54
N LYS A 139 -17.26 -5.11 7.69
CA LYS A 139 -18.48 -4.37 8.03
C LYS A 139 -19.76 -5.13 7.67
N GLY A 140 -19.66 -6.33 7.10
CA GLY A 140 -20.82 -7.12 6.68
C GLY A 140 -21.33 -6.82 5.26
N GLU A 141 -20.60 -6.03 4.46
CA GLU A 141 -21.03 -5.62 3.11
C GLU A 141 -20.38 -6.50 2.02
N PRO A 142 -21.05 -6.73 0.87
CA PRO A 142 -20.42 -7.36 -0.29
C PRO A 142 -19.20 -6.56 -0.77
N ARG A 143 -18.08 -7.24 -1.01
CA ARG A 143 -16.92 -6.60 -1.64
C ARG A 143 -17.11 -6.47 -3.14
N SER A 144 -16.60 -5.39 -3.72
CA SER A 144 -16.57 -5.20 -5.19
C SER A 144 -15.31 -5.79 -5.85
N TRP A 145 -14.43 -6.42 -5.06
CA TRP A 145 -13.25 -7.15 -5.54
C TRP A 145 -13.09 -8.45 -4.75
N THR A 146 -12.36 -9.40 -5.34
CA THR A 146 -12.00 -10.67 -4.71
C THR A 146 -10.49 -10.67 -4.51
N ASP A 147 -10.05 -10.98 -3.29
CA ASP A 147 -8.63 -11.22 -3.03
C ASP A 147 -8.21 -12.50 -3.81
N HIS A 148 -7.18 -12.43 -4.64
CA HIS A 148 -6.57 -13.65 -5.15
C HIS A 148 -5.92 -14.38 -3.97
N LEU A 149 -6.50 -15.52 -3.57
CA LEU A 149 -6.10 -16.32 -2.40
C LEU A 149 -4.62 -16.74 -2.38
N LEU A 150 -3.93 -16.65 -3.51
CA LEU A 150 -2.51 -17.02 -3.62
C LEU A 150 -1.56 -15.97 -2.99
N TRP A 151 -2.04 -14.77 -2.67
CA TRP A 151 -1.16 -13.64 -2.34
C TRP A 151 -1.32 -13.07 -0.91
N HIS A 152 -2.08 -13.75 -0.03
CA HIS A 152 -2.26 -13.39 1.39
C HIS A 152 -1.86 -14.54 2.32
#